data_AF-A0A1Q5TUB2-F1
#
_entry.id   AF-A0A1Q5TUB2-F1
#
_cell.length_a   1.000
_cell.length_b   1.000
_cell.length_c   1.000
_cell.angle_alpha   90.00
_cell.angle_beta   90.00
_cell.angle_gamma   90.00
#
_symmetry.space_group_name_H-M   'P 1'
#
loop_
_entity.id
_entity.type
_entity.pdbx_description
1 polymer ?
#
loop_
_entity_poly.entity_id
_entity_poly.type
_entity_poly.pdbx_seq_one_letter_code
_entity_poly.pdbx_strand_id
1 'polypeptide(L)'
;MPYSNHSSSHMQNKVSQILSIISAYRYRSATFPDRFSEFAPNLKKQLSEAVSCGETVRFILPAFPCKFTAKGENRKTLGSLPDKAEAFALQTLDGFADSIAETYAGGATVVIVSDELRGM
;
A
#
# COMPACT_ATOMS: atom_id res chain seq x y z
N MET A 1 30.44 -26.21 -11.71
CA MET A 1 29.18 -25.77 -12.33
C MET A 1 28.83 -24.38 -11.79
N PRO A 2 28.82 -23.30 -12.58
CA PRO A 2 28.52 -21.94 -12.10
C PRO A 2 27.23 -21.39 -12.72
N TYR A 3 26.06 -21.79 -12.22
CA TYR A 3 24.79 -21.18 -12.64
C TYR A 3 23.88 -20.97 -11.44
N SER A 4 24.14 -19.94 -10.63
CA SER A 4 23.20 -19.55 -9.55
C SER A 4 23.10 -18.05 -9.28
N ASN A 5 23.91 -17.19 -9.92
CA ASN A 5 23.86 -15.75 -9.63
C ASN A 5 22.80 -14.95 -10.41
N HIS A 6 22.23 -15.50 -11.50
CA HIS A 6 21.37 -14.71 -12.39
C HIS A 6 19.90 -14.62 -11.93
N SER A 7 19.37 -15.65 -11.26
CA SER A 7 18.00 -15.59 -10.69
C SER A 7 17.94 -14.66 -9.47
N SER A 8 18.95 -14.71 -8.62
CA SER A 8 19.03 -13.92 -7.40
C SER A 8 19.12 -12.42 -7.70
N SER A 9 19.90 -12.02 -8.72
CA SER A 9 20.02 -10.62 -9.13
C SER A 9 18.71 -10.08 -9.73
N HIS A 10 18.01 -10.88 -10.53
CA HIS A 10 16.74 -10.49 -11.14
C HIS A 10 15.63 -10.33 -10.08
N MET A 11 15.59 -11.21 -9.08
CA MET A 11 14.68 -11.06 -7.93
C MET A 11 14.98 -9.81 -7.11
N GLN A 12 16.26 -9.55 -6.81
CA GLN A 12 16.65 -8.34 -6.07
C GLN A 12 16.33 -7.06 -6.84
N ASN A 13 16.39 -7.10 -8.17
CA ASN A 13 15.98 -5.99 -9.02
C ASN A 13 14.46 -5.74 -8.90
N LYS A 14 13.63 -6.78 -9.02
CA LYS A 14 12.17 -6.69 -8.82
C LYS A 14 11.80 -6.14 -7.45
N VAL A 15 12.41 -6.66 -6.38
CA VAL A 15 12.17 -6.18 -5.02
C VAL A 15 12.55 -4.71 -4.87
N SER A 16 13.65 -4.28 -5.48
CA SER A 16 14.09 -2.88 -5.44
C SER A 16 13.15 -1.95 -6.23
N GLN A 17 12.60 -2.42 -7.36
CA GLN A 17 11.59 -1.69 -8.13
C GLN A 17 10.29 -1.53 -7.33
N ILE A 18 9.79 -2.60 -6.71
CA ILE A 18 8.59 -2.54 -5.84
C ILE A 18 8.81 -1.56 -4.68
N LEU A 19 9.98 -1.61 -4.04
CA LEU A 19 10.36 -0.65 -2.98
C LEU A 19 10.37 0.80 -3.48
N SER A 20 10.86 1.04 -4.70
CA SER A 20 10.84 2.37 -5.31
C SER A 20 9.41 2.87 -5.51
N ILE A 21 8.51 2.02 -6.03
CA ILE A 21 7.08 2.35 -6.19
C ILE A 21 6.46 2.69 -4.84
N ILE A 22 6.65 1.84 -3.82
CA ILE A 22 6.13 2.10 -2.46
C ILE A 22 6.67 3.43 -1.90
N SER A 23 7.95 3.73 -2.14
CA SER A 23 8.55 4.99 -1.69
C SER A 23 7.99 6.23 -2.40
N ALA A 24 7.51 6.07 -3.64
CA ALA A 24 6.92 7.14 -4.45
C ALA A 24 5.48 7.45 -4.02
N TYR A 25 4.70 6.44 -3.64
CA TYR A 25 3.33 6.58 -3.10
C TYR A 25 3.29 6.95 -1.61
N ARG A 26 4.46 7.11 -0.98
CA ARG A 26 4.59 7.40 0.44
C ARG A 26 4.22 8.86 0.73
N TYR A 27 3.34 9.07 1.70
CA TYR A 27 3.15 10.41 2.27
C TYR A 27 4.47 10.90 2.85
N ARG A 28 4.89 12.10 2.47
CA ARG A 28 6.13 12.72 2.96
C ARG A 28 5.73 13.99 3.70
N SER A 29 5.68 13.91 5.03
CA SER A 29 5.45 15.10 5.84
C SER A 29 6.75 15.86 6.04
N ALA A 30 6.75 17.17 5.79
CA ALA A 30 7.87 18.02 6.17
C ALA A 30 8.01 18.16 7.70
N THR A 31 6.91 17.91 8.43
CA THR A 31 6.81 18.17 9.88
C THR A 31 7.04 16.91 10.72
N PHE A 32 6.77 15.73 10.16
CA PHE A 32 6.97 14.45 10.84
C PHE A 32 7.91 13.60 10.00
N PRO A 33 9.16 13.38 10.45
CA PRO A 33 10.07 12.49 9.74
C PRO A 33 9.48 11.09 9.78
N ASP A 34 9.29 10.50 8.61
CA ASP A 34 8.74 9.17 8.54
C ASP A 34 9.81 8.13 8.91
N ARG A 35 9.40 7.04 9.56
CA ARG A 35 10.31 5.95 9.96
C ARG A 35 10.62 4.96 8.84
N PHE A 36 10.46 5.35 7.58
CA PHE A 36 10.58 4.42 6.44
C PHE A 36 11.96 3.78 6.35
N SER A 37 13.04 4.48 6.70
CA SER A 37 14.39 3.91 6.73
C SER A 37 14.51 2.74 7.72
N GLU A 38 13.78 2.76 8.83
CA GLU A 38 13.75 1.68 9.83
C GLU A 38 12.91 0.48 9.36
N PHE A 39 11.81 0.74 8.65
CA PHE A 39 10.91 -0.30 8.14
C PHE A 39 11.31 -0.89 6.78
N ALA A 40 12.06 -0.14 5.96
CA ALA A 40 12.55 -0.56 4.65
C ALA A 40 13.27 -1.91 4.64
N PRO A 41 14.18 -2.25 5.58
CA PRO A 41 14.83 -3.56 5.58
C PRO A 41 13.86 -4.71 5.87
N ASN A 42 12.90 -4.51 6.78
CA ASN A 42 11.86 -5.51 7.07
C ASN A 42 10.95 -5.72 5.86
N LEU A 43 10.51 -4.63 5.23
CA LEU A 43 9.68 -4.67 4.03
C LEU A 43 10.42 -5.35 2.87
N LYS A 44 11.71 -5.05 2.67
CA LYS A 44 12.56 -5.73 1.68
C LYS A 44 12.60 -7.23 1.91
N LYS A 45 12.74 -7.66 3.17
CA LYS A 45 12.75 -9.08 3.53
C LYS A 45 11.42 -9.75 3.19
N GLN A 46 10.30 -9.18 3.63
CA GLN A 46 8.96 -9.71 3.33
C GLN A 46 8.69 -9.79 1.82
N LEU A 47 9.05 -8.75 1.07
CA LEU A 47 8.93 -8.74 -0.40
C LEU A 47 9.81 -9.82 -1.04
N SER A 48 11.04 -9.99 -0.56
CA SER A 48 11.93 -11.03 -1.09
C SER A 48 11.38 -12.43 -0.84
N GLU A 49 10.76 -12.68 0.32
CA GLU A 49 10.11 -13.96 0.64
C GLU A 49 8.88 -14.19 -0.26
N ALA A 50 7.99 -13.20 -0.39
CA ALA A 50 6.81 -13.29 -1.26
C ALA A 50 7.19 -13.52 -2.73
N VAL A 51 8.16 -12.76 -3.25
CA VAL A 51 8.65 -12.89 -4.63
C VAL A 51 9.33 -14.24 -4.85
N SER A 52 10.05 -14.78 -3.85
CA SER A 52 10.66 -16.12 -3.90
C SER A 52 9.62 -17.23 -3.96
N CYS A 53 8.53 -17.07 -3.21
CA CYS A 53 7.42 -18.03 -3.20
C CYS A 53 6.47 -17.88 -4.41
N GLY A 54 6.62 -16.81 -5.22
CA GLY A 54 5.69 -16.53 -6.31
C GLY A 54 4.32 -16.04 -5.83
N GLU A 55 4.22 -15.54 -4.59
CA GLU A 55 2.96 -15.14 -3.99
C GLU A 55 2.63 -13.67 -4.29
N THR A 56 1.34 -13.36 -4.44
CA THR A 56 0.84 -11.99 -4.58
C THR A 56 1.18 -11.13 -3.37
N VAL A 57 1.72 -9.93 -3.62
CA VAL A 57 2.07 -8.99 -2.54
C VAL A 57 0.78 -8.35 -2.01
N ARG A 58 0.37 -8.72 -0.80
CA ARG A 58 -0.82 -8.16 -0.13
C ARG A 58 -0.44 -6.95 0.73
N PHE A 59 -1.10 -5.83 0.51
CA PHE A 59 -1.01 -4.64 1.33
C PHE A 59 -2.31 -4.48 2.11
N ILE A 60 -2.21 -4.28 3.43
CA ILE A 60 -3.37 -4.03 4.28
C ILE A 60 -3.33 -2.55 4.67
N LEU A 61 -4.33 -1.80 4.24
CA LEU A 61 -4.45 -0.37 4.55
C LEU A 61 -5.69 -0.15 5.44
N PRO A 62 -5.51 0.19 6.73
CA PRO A 62 -6.61 0.70 7.52
C PRO A 62 -6.97 2.11 7.02
N ALA A 63 -8.05 2.25 6.27
CA ALA A 63 -8.46 3.51 5.66
C ALA A 63 -9.98 3.58 5.45
N PHE A 64 -10.47 4.81 5.27
CA PHE A 64 -11.90 5.14 5.14
C PHE A 64 -12.73 4.70 6.36
N PRO A 65 -12.51 5.30 7.54
CA PRO A 65 -13.53 5.21 8.58
C PRO A 65 -14.82 5.79 8.01
N CYS A 66 -15.86 4.96 7.91
CA CYS A 66 -17.18 5.36 7.46
C CYS A 66 -17.55 6.69 8.13
N LYS A 67 -17.94 7.68 7.32
CA LYS A 67 -18.34 9.02 7.73
C LYS A 67 -18.96 8.99 9.14
N PHE A 68 -18.27 9.58 10.11
CA PHE A 68 -18.82 9.77 11.45
C PHE A 68 -20.17 10.48 11.32
N THR A 69 -21.26 9.78 11.61
CA THR A 69 -22.48 10.48 12.01
C THR A 69 -22.19 11.05 13.39
N ALA A 70 -21.69 12.28 13.43
CA ALA A 70 -21.58 13.05 14.66
C ALA A 70 -22.98 13.19 15.26
N LYS A 71 -23.28 12.38 16.27
CA LYS A 71 -24.43 12.57 17.14
C LYS A 71 -24.05 13.70 18.11
N GLY A 72 -24.11 14.93 17.61
CA GLY A 72 -23.71 16.13 18.37
C GLY A 72 -23.35 17.28 17.45
N GLU A 73 -24.36 18.08 17.12
CA GLU A 73 -24.27 19.51 16.80
C GLU A 73 -22.99 20.01 16.11
N ASN A 74 -22.87 19.81 14.80
CA ASN A 74 -22.54 20.85 13.82
C ASN A 74 -22.41 20.21 12.44
N ARG A 75 -23.53 20.22 11.70
CA ARG A 75 -23.65 19.77 10.32
C ARG A 75 -22.84 20.68 9.40
N LYS A 76 -21.53 20.43 9.27
CA LYS A 76 -20.63 21.02 8.25
C LYS A 76 -20.29 20.04 7.12
N THR A 77 -21.15 19.07 6.84
CA THR A 77 -21.00 18.18 5.69
C THR A 77 -22.27 18.24 4.84
N LEU A 78 -22.15 18.91 3.68
CA LEU A 78 -23.15 18.86 2.62
C LEU A 78 -23.07 17.47 1.93
N GLY A 79 -23.74 16.47 2.50
CA GLY A 79 -24.19 15.28 1.78
C GLY A 79 -23.53 13.92 2.08
N SER A 80 -24.36 12.88 2.05
CA SER A 80 -24.01 11.44 2.10
C SER A 80 -23.54 10.87 0.75
N LEU A 81 -23.02 11.70 -0.16
CA LEU A 81 -22.43 11.19 -1.41
C LEU A 81 -20.97 10.81 -1.14
N PRO A 82 -20.47 9.66 -1.64
CA PRO A 82 -19.04 9.35 -1.58
C PRO A 82 -18.29 10.57 -2.11
N ASP A 83 -17.41 11.11 -1.28
CA ASP A 83 -16.69 12.32 -1.65
C ASP A 83 -15.84 11.99 -2.88
N LYS A 84 -15.72 12.90 -3.85
CA LYS A 84 -14.86 12.65 -5.02
C LYS A 84 -13.42 12.36 -4.60
N ALA A 85 -13.01 12.84 -3.42
CA ALA A 85 -11.76 12.49 -2.78
C ALA A 85 -11.62 10.98 -2.51
N GLU A 86 -12.69 10.28 -2.14
CA GLU A 86 -12.66 8.84 -1.88
C GLU A 86 -12.46 8.04 -3.17
N ALA A 87 -13.18 8.38 -4.24
CA ALA A 87 -13.01 7.76 -5.54
C ALA A 87 -11.59 7.97 -6.10
N PHE A 88 -11.03 9.18 -5.93
CA PHE A 88 -9.67 9.50 -6.36
C PHE A 88 -8.62 8.71 -5.56
N ALA A 89 -8.82 8.54 -4.26
CA ALA A 89 -7.95 7.74 -3.41
C ALA A 89 -7.98 6.25 -3.80
N LEU A 90 -9.18 5.68 -4.05
CA LEU A 90 -9.30 4.30 -4.54
C LEU A 90 -8.63 4.10 -5.89
N GLN A 91 -8.83 5.02 -6.84
CA GLN A 91 -8.17 4.97 -8.15
C GLN A 91 -6.65 5.07 -8.03
N THR A 92 -6.14 5.86 -7.07
CA THR A 92 -4.71 5.95 -6.79
C THR A 92 -4.16 4.62 -6.24
N LEU A 93 -4.91 3.94 -5.36
CA LEU A 93 -4.53 2.63 -4.82
C LEU A 93 -4.58 1.51 -5.87
N ASP A 94 -5.55 1.60 -6.79
CA ASP A 94 -5.67 0.69 -7.94
C ASP A 94 -4.46 0.84 -8.88
N GLY A 95 -4.11 2.07 -9.26
CA GLY A 95 -2.92 2.36 -10.07
C GLY A 95 -1.60 1.96 -9.38
N PHE A 96 -1.54 2.03 -8.06
CA PHE A 96 -0.42 1.50 -7.29
C PHE A 96 -0.30 -0.03 -7.41
N ALA A 97 -1.42 -0.75 -7.29
CA ALA A 97 -1.43 -2.20 -7.44
C ALA A 97 -1.06 -2.63 -8.88
N ASP A 98 -1.57 -1.91 -9.88
CA ASP A 98 -1.28 -2.14 -11.30
C ASP A 98 0.21 -1.92 -11.62
N SER A 99 0.80 -0.83 -11.12
CA SER A 99 2.25 -0.55 -11.28
C SER A 99 3.13 -1.68 -10.74
N ILE A 100 2.71 -2.35 -9.65
CA ILE A 100 3.42 -3.51 -9.10
C ILE A 100 3.18 -4.75 -9.96
N ALA A 101 1.96 -4.95 -10.47
CA ALA A 101 1.63 -6.07 -11.35
C ALA A 101 2.39 -6.04 -12.69
N GLU A 102 2.64 -4.84 -13.24
CA GLU A 102 3.50 -4.67 -14.42
C GLU A 102 4.96 -5.10 -14.15
N THR A 103 5.44 -4.88 -12.93
CA THR A 103 6.82 -5.22 -12.54
C THR A 103 6.97 -6.69 -12.10
N TYR A 104 5.94 -7.24 -11.47
CA TYR A 104 5.95 -8.56 -10.85
C TYR A 104 4.70 -9.36 -11.23
N ALA A 105 4.91 -10.48 -11.93
CA ALA A 105 3.85 -11.36 -12.42
C ALA A 105 2.91 -11.91 -11.33
N GLY A 106 3.33 -11.97 -10.06
CA GLY A 106 2.45 -12.37 -8.96
C GLY A 106 1.46 -11.27 -8.54
N GLY A 107 1.63 -10.05 -9.04
CA GLY A 107 0.75 -8.92 -8.79
C GLY A 107 0.87 -8.33 -7.38
N ALA A 108 0.06 -7.31 -7.15
CA ALA A 108 -0.21 -6.80 -5.82
C ALA A 108 -1.72 -6.71 -5.58
N THR A 109 -2.12 -6.84 -4.32
CA THR A 109 -3.51 -6.64 -3.89
C THR A 109 -3.52 -5.70 -2.70
N VAL A 110 -4.26 -4.60 -2.82
CA VAL A 110 -4.49 -3.67 -1.71
C VAL A 110 -5.82 -4.02 -1.06
N VAL A 111 -5.77 -4.50 0.17
CA VAL A 111 -6.93 -4.78 1.02
C VAL A 111 -7.14 -3.57 1.91
N ILE A 112 -8.27 -2.90 1.71
CA ILE A 112 -8.69 -1.77 2.53
C ILE A 112 -9.54 -2.33 3.67
N VAL A 113 -9.11 -2.08 4.90
CA VAL A 113 -9.87 -2.43 6.10
C VAL A 113 -10.48 -1.15 6.63
N SER A 114 -11.79 -1.00 6.50
CA SER A 114 -12.53 0.11 7.08
C SER A 114 -12.65 -0.12 8.57
N ASP A 115 -12.02 0.75 9.36
CA ASP A 115 -12.14 0.73 10.81
C ASP A 115 -13.51 1.31 11.19
N GLU A 116 -14.47 0.42 11.42
CA GLU A 116 -15.71 0.74 12.10
C GLU A 116 -15.53 0.39 13.58
N LEU A 117 -15.21 1.41 14.40
CA LEU A 117 -15.36 1.37 15.85
C LEU A 117 -16.82 1.09 16.20
N ARG A 118 -17.23 -0.16 16.13
CA ARG A 118 -18.48 -0.65 16.71
C ARG A 118 -18.27 -0.68 18.21
N GLY A 119 -18.53 0.46 18.84
CA GLY A 119 -18.72 0.55 20.28
C GLY A 119 -19.75 -0.49 20.72
N MET A 120 -19.30 -1.43 21.53
CA MET A 120 -20.14 -2.14 22.49
C MET A 120 -20.04 -1.42 23.82
#